data_AF-A0A2J7ZFW6-F1
#
_entry.id   AF-A0A2J7ZFW6-F1
#
_cell.length_a   1.000
_cell.length_b   1.000
_cell.length_c   1.000
_cell.angle_alpha   90.00
_cell.angle_beta   90.00
_cell.angle_gamma   90.00
#
_symmetry.space_group_name_H-M   'P 1'
#
loop_
_entity.id
_entity.type
_entity.pdbx_description
1 polymer ?
#
loop_
_entity_poly.entity_id
_entity_poly.type
_entity_poly.pdbx_seq_one_letter_code
_entity_poly.pdbx_strand_id
1 'polypeptide(L)'
;GTSIPPDVMRQLRSLLWGNQGVPPPSWKQGFFFSRHAGLQFGLVQRQGGPCGVLAAVQAHVLAALHKPTSGFNTTPRTPEQHAALAAALAESLWAARVGPAAFLVLPEGEAAAPGAVARLGYDQLSRAVAQHSATTKEALV
;
A
#
# COMPACT_ATOMS: atom_id res chain seq x y z
N GLY A 1 3.92 -17.78 -8.37
CA GLY A 1 4.18 -17.62 -6.93
C GLY A 1 3.77 -18.84 -6.14
N THR A 2 4.24 -18.98 -4.91
CA THR A 2 3.84 -20.06 -3.99
C THR A 2 2.66 -19.60 -3.13
N SER A 3 1.70 -20.49 -2.85
CA SER A 3 0.54 -20.16 -1.99
C SER A 3 0.97 -20.10 -0.52
N ILE A 4 0.44 -19.12 0.24
CA ILE A 4 0.69 -18.99 1.68
C ILE A 4 -0.14 -20.02 2.45
N PRO A 5 0.45 -20.78 3.40
CA PRO A 5 -0.31 -21.74 4.21
C PRO A 5 -1.47 -21.08 4.97
N PRO A 6 -2.67 -21.72 5.01
CA PRO A 6 -3.84 -21.15 5.66
C PRO A 6 -3.65 -20.78 7.14
N ASP A 7 -2.84 -21.54 7.88
CA ASP A 7 -2.54 -21.29 9.29
C ASP A 7 -1.77 -19.98 9.50
N VAL A 8 -0.76 -19.72 8.67
CA VAL A 8 0.03 -18.48 8.71
C VAL A 8 -0.88 -17.27 8.46
N MET A 9 -1.81 -17.39 7.51
CA MET A 9 -2.78 -16.34 7.21
C MET A 9 -3.73 -16.05 8.38
N ARG A 10 -4.21 -17.09 9.07
CA ARG A 10 -5.01 -16.95 10.29
C ARG A 10 -4.23 -16.24 11.41
N GLN A 11 -2.96 -16.60 11.61
CA GLN A 11 -2.11 -15.99 12.63
C GLN A 11 -1.86 -14.50 12.33
N LEU A 12 -1.52 -14.15 11.09
CA LEU A 12 -1.36 -12.75 10.69
C LEU A 12 -2.65 -11.93 10.89
N ARG A 13 -3.80 -12.50 10.53
CA ARG A 13 -5.11 -11.88 10.73
C ARG A 13 -5.40 -11.62 12.21
N SER A 14 -5.10 -12.59 13.07
CA SER A 14 -5.24 -12.44 14.53
C SER A 14 -4.26 -11.42 15.10
N LEU A 15 -3.03 -11.35 14.57
CA LEU A 15 -2.03 -10.38 15.00
C LEU A 15 -2.47 -8.94 14.66
N LEU A 16 -3.03 -8.72 13.48
CA LEU A 16 -3.43 -7.39 13.02
C LEU A 16 -4.77 -6.94 13.62
N TRP A 17 -5.76 -7.83 13.71
CA TRP A 17 -7.14 -7.46 14.02
C TRP A 17 -7.69 -8.11 15.31
N GLY A 18 -6.88 -8.89 16.02
CA GLY A 18 -7.31 -9.62 17.21
C GLY A 18 -8.54 -10.50 16.93
N ASN A 19 -9.41 -10.61 17.93
CA ASN A 19 -10.62 -11.44 17.86
C ASN A 19 -11.68 -10.95 16.86
N GLN A 20 -11.60 -9.69 16.40
CA GLN A 20 -12.51 -9.14 15.39
C GLN A 20 -12.23 -9.77 14.01
N GLY A 21 -10.97 -10.14 13.76
CA GLY A 21 -10.53 -10.76 12.51
C GLY A 21 -10.67 -9.88 11.27
N VAL A 22 -11.23 -8.68 11.33
CA VAL A 22 -11.36 -7.78 10.18
C VAL A 22 -10.97 -6.36 10.57
N PRO A 23 -10.40 -5.58 9.63
CA PRO A 23 -10.15 -4.17 9.89
C PRO A 23 -11.48 -3.43 10.06
N PRO A 24 -11.51 -2.38 10.92
CA PRO A 24 -12.70 -1.56 11.09
C PRO A 24 -13.05 -0.86 9.76
N PRO A 25 -14.32 -0.47 9.53
CA PRO A 25 -14.74 0.17 8.29
C PRO A 25 -13.91 1.41 7.90
N SER A 26 -13.46 2.19 8.89
CA SER A 26 -12.62 3.37 8.68
C SER A 26 -11.24 3.04 8.10
N TRP A 27 -10.76 1.82 8.25
CA TRP A 27 -9.50 1.34 7.69
C TRP A 27 -9.64 0.79 6.26
N LYS A 28 -10.87 0.59 5.79
CA LYS A 28 -11.18 0.20 4.40
C LYS A 28 -11.20 1.44 3.49
N GLN A 29 -10.10 2.19 3.47
CA GLN A 29 -9.90 3.34 2.58
C GLN A 29 -8.68 3.13 1.68
N GLY A 30 -8.69 3.80 0.52
CA GLY A 30 -7.51 3.89 -0.33
C GLY A 30 -6.57 5.01 0.09
N PHE A 31 -5.50 5.16 -0.68
CA PHE A 31 -4.67 6.37 -0.67
C PHE A 31 -5.29 7.42 -1.58
N PHE A 32 -5.69 8.55 -1.02
CA PHE A 32 -6.26 9.66 -1.77
C PHE A 32 -5.45 10.92 -1.52
N PHE A 33 -5.08 11.62 -2.58
CA PHE A 33 -4.45 12.92 -2.42
C PHE A 33 -5.48 14.02 -2.14
N SER A 34 -5.07 14.99 -1.33
CA SER A 34 -5.86 16.17 -1.00
C SER A 34 -6.14 16.99 -2.25
N ARG A 35 -7.35 17.55 -2.31
CA ARG A 35 -7.77 18.50 -3.35
C ARG A 35 -7.63 19.95 -2.89
N HIS A 36 -7.18 20.18 -1.65
CA HIS A 36 -6.97 21.53 -1.14
C HIS A 36 -5.73 22.14 -1.79
N ALA A 37 -5.86 23.39 -2.25
CA ALA A 37 -4.76 24.13 -2.83
C ALA A 37 -3.60 24.28 -1.84
N GLY A 38 -2.37 24.03 -2.30
CA GLY A 38 -1.16 24.06 -1.49
C GLY A 38 -0.91 22.79 -0.66
N LEU A 39 -1.84 21.81 -0.69
CA LEU A 39 -1.73 20.55 0.06
C LEU A 39 -1.85 19.32 -0.85
N GLN A 40 -1.69 19.46 -2.17
CA GLN A 40 -1.90 18.36 -3.13
C GLN A 40 -0.90 17.21 -2.95
N PHE A 41 0.18 17.38 -2.20
CA PHE A 41 1.10 16.30 -1.82
C PHE A 41 0.59 15.43 -0.66
N GLY A 42 -0.43 15.89 0.08
CA GLY A 42 -0.91 15.26 1.31
C GLY A 42 -1.92 14.15 1.04
N LEU A 43 -1.73 13.02 1.71
CA LEU A 43 -2.68 11.92 1.77
C LEU A 43 -3.82 12.24 2.75
N VAL A 44 -5.05 11.94 2.34
CA VAL A 44 -6.26 12.18 3.14
C VAL A 44 -6.53 11.00 4.06
N GLN A 45 -6.64 11.29 5.36
CA GLN A 45 -7.15 10.37 6.36
C GLN A 45 -8.64 10.64 6.64
N ARG A 46 -9.50 9.62 6.51
CA ARG A 46 -10.87 9.71 7.03
C ARG A 46 -10.88 9.52 8.54
N GLN A 47 -11.90 10.06 9.22
CA GLN A 47 -12.03 9.93 10.66
C GLN A 47 -11.94 8.46 11.13
N GLY A 48 -11.09 8.20 12.12
CA GLY A 48 -10.82 6.84 12.62
C GLY A 48 -10.01 5.94 11.66
N GLY A 49 -9.50 6.49 10.55
CA GLY A 49 -8.68 5.78 9.58
C GLY A 49 -7.26 5.46 10.07
N PRO A 50 -6.44 4.78 9.26
CA PRO A 50 -5.16 4.21 9.67
C PRO A 50 -4.05 5.27 9.68
N CYS A 51 -4.08 6.21 10.64
CA CYS A 51 -3.13 7.34 10.70
C CYS A 51 -1.67 6.90 10.68
N GLY A 52 -1.31 5.82 11.41
CA GLY A 52 0.05 5.31 11.46
C GLY A 52 0.55 4.82 10.10
N VAL A 53 -0.31 4.12 9.35
CA VAL A 53 0.01 3.64 8.00
C VAL A 53 0.12 4.82 7.03
N LEU A 54 -0.84 5.74 7.05
CA LEU A 54 -0.83 6.90 6.17
C LEU A 54 0.36 7.83 6.43
N ALA A 55 0.72 8.07 7.69
CA ALA A 55 1.85 8.93 8.05
C ALA A 55 3.19 8.33 7.57
N ALA A 56 3.38 7.01 7.73
CA ALA A 56 4.57 6.32 7.24
C ALA A 56 4.70 6.42 5.71
N VAL A 57 3.61 6.15 4.98
CA VAL A 57 3.60 6.29 3.52
C VAL A 57 3.78 7.75 3.10
N GLN A 58 3.16 8.70 3.80
CA GLN A 58 3.28 10.13 3.53
C GLN A 58 4.74 10.62 3.60
N ALA A 59 5.52 10.10 4.56
CA ALA A 59 6.94 10.46 4.67
C ALA A 59 7.73 10.07 3.40
N HIS A 60 7.49 8.88 2.86
CA HIS A 60 8.12 8.45 1.61
C HIS A 60 7.57 9.19 0.38
N VAL A 61 6.28 9.55 0.36
CA VAL A 61 5.71 10.42 -0.69
C VAL A 61 6.41 11.77 -0.72
N LEU A 62 6.63 12.39 0.45
CA LEU A 62 7.37 13.65 0.55
C LEU A 62 8.80 13.50 0.07
N ALA A 63 9.49 12.42 0.44
CA ALA A 63 10.83 12.14 -0.04
C ALA A 63 10.88 11.97 -1.57
N ALA A 64 9.91 11.28 -2.17
CA ALA A 64 9.83 11.11 -3.62
C ALA A 64 9.48 12.40 -4.38
N LEU A 65 8.75 13.32 -3.74
CA LEU A 65 8.43 14.65 -4.29
C LEU A 65 9.53 15.69 -4.02
N HIS A 66 10.53 15.35 -3.23
CA HIS A 66 11.67 16.22 -2.96
C HIS A 66 12.68 16.14 -4.10
N LYS A 67 13.10 17.30 -4.60
CA LYS A 67 14.18 17.43 -5.59
C LYS A 67 15.29 18.28 -4.97
N PRO A 68 16.57 17.86 -5.04
CA PRO A 68 17.68 18.62 -4.46
C PRO A 68 17.76 20.08 -4.95
N THR A 69 17.35 20.34 -6.19
CA THR A 69 17.44 21.65 -6.84
C THR A 69 16.25 22.58 -6.59
N SER A 70 15.07 22.02 -6.30
CA SER A 70 13.80 22.78 -6.22
C SER A 70 13.03 22.56 -4.91
N GLY A 71 13.56 21.74 -4.00
CA GLY A 71 12.92 21.43 -2.73
C GLY A 71 11.70 20.52 -2.91
N PHE A 72 10.71 20.69 -2.04
CA PHE A 72 9.49 19.88 -2.05
C PHE A 72 8.47 20.45 -3.03
N ASN A 73 7.97 19.59 -3.93
CA ASN A 73 6.80 19.94 -4.74
C ASN A 73 5.53 19.87 -3.87
N THR A 74 5.02 21.02 -3.44
CA THR A 74 3.80 21.14 -2.62
C THR A 74 2.51 21.16 -3.45
N THR A 75 2.62 21.23 -4.77
CA THR A 75 1.47 21.22 -5.68
C THR A 75 1.65 20.20 -6.80
N PRO A 76 1.93 18.91 -6.49
CA PRO A 76 2.17 17.91 -7.51
C PRO A 76 0.91 17.67 -8.33
N ARG A 77 1.10 17.45 -9.64
CA ARG A 77 0.02 17.05 -10.55
C ARG A 77 -0.30 15.57 -10.36
N THR A 78 -1.47 15.13 -10.83
CA THR A 78 -1.91 13.72 -10.71
C THR A 78 -0.87 12.67 -11.13
N PRO A 79 -0.12 12.84 -12.23
CA PRO A 79 0.92 11.88 -12.59
C PRO A 79 2.07 11.83 -11.57
N GLU A 80 2.48 12.98 -11.04
CA GLU A 80 3.55 13.11 -10.04
C GLU A 80 3.10 12.51 -8.69
N GLN A 81 1.84 12.74 -8.31
CA GLN A 81 1.20 12.13 -7.15
C GLN A 81 1.23 10.60 -7.22
N HIS A 82 0.79 10.03 -8.36
CA HIS A 82 0.76 8.57 -8.53
C HIS A 82 2.17 7.96 -8.56
N ALA A 83 3.12 8.60 -9.25
CA ALA A 83 4.51 8.14 -9.27
C ALA A 83 5.13 8.18 -7.86
N ALA A 84 4.90 9.27 -7.10
CA ALA A 84 5.40 9.39 -5.74
C ALA A 84 4.77 8.37 -4.79
N LEU A 85 3.47 8.07 -4.94
CA LEU A 85 2.80 7.04 -4.16
C LEU A 85 3.34 5.63 -4.48
N ALA A 86 3.54 5.31 -5.76
CA ALA A 86 4.11 4.04 -6.17
C ALA A 86 5.53 3.86 -5.59
N ALA A 87 6.39 4.88 -5.72
CA ALA A 87 7.71 4.89 -5.11
C ALA A 87 7.65 4.75 -3.59
N ALA A 88 6.70 5.42 -2.93
CA ALA A 88 6.54 5.35 -1.48
C ALA A 88 6.12 3.97 -0.98
N LEU A 89 5.22 3.30 -1.70
CA LEU A 89 4.82 1.93 -1.40
C LEU A 89 5.97 0.96 -1.67
N ALA A 90 6.69 1.12 -2.77
CA ALA A 90 7.88 0.33 -3.07
C ALA A 90 8.94 0.46 -1.97
N GLU A 91 9.24 1.68 -1.51
CA GLU A 91 10.17 1.91 -0.39
C GLU A 91 9.70 1.23 0.90
N SER A 92 8.42 1.37 1.24
CA SER A 92 7.85 0.78 2.46
C SER A 92 7.96 -0.75 2.44
N LEU A 93 7.59 -1.36 1.31
CA LEU A 93 7.66 -2.81 1.11
C LEU A 93 9.10 -3.31 1.07
N TRP A 94 9.97 -2.55 0.40
CA TRP A 94 11.39 -2.86 0.32
C TRP A 94 12.03 -2.82 1.70
N ALA A 95 11.75 -1.80 2.52
CA ALA A 95 12.28 -1.68 3.87
C ALA A 95 11.79 -2.78 4.82
N ALA A 96 10.56 -3.29 4.61
CA ALA A 96 9.99 -4.35 5.43
C ALA A 96 10.56 -5.76 5.14
N ARG A 97 11.40 -5.92 4.10
CA ARG A 97 11.98 -7.22 3.75
C ARG A 97 12.99 -7.69 4.81
N VAL A 98 13.01 -8.99 5.06
CA VAL A 98 13.95 -9.62 6.01
C VAL A 98 15.21 -10.16 5.30
N GLY A 99 15.25 -10.14 3.96
CA GLY A 99 16.32 -10.73 3.16
C GLY A 99 16.66 -9.94 1.89
N PRO A 100 17.34 -10.57 0.91
CA PRO A 100 17.79 -9.88 -0.30
C PRO A 100 16.64 -9.55 -1.26
N ALA A 101 15.46 -10.15 -1.09
CA ALA A 101 14.29 -9.95 -1.93
C ALA A 101 13.08 -9.49 -1.11
N ALA A 102 12.25 -8.66 -1.72
CA ALA A 102 10.90 -8.37 -1.25
C ALA A 102 9.91 -9.33 -1.93
N PHE A 103 8.90 -9.78 -1.18
CA PHE A 103 7.84 -10.63 -1.70
C PHE A 103 6.52 -9.88 -1.64
N LEU A 104 5.87 -9.74 -2.79
CA LEU A 104 4.57 -9.11 -2.93
C LEU A 104 3.54 -10.16 -3.30
N VAL A 105 2.35 -10.06 -2.71
CA VAL A 105 1.27 -11.02 -2.92
C VAL A 105 0.10 -10.26 -3.54
N LEU A 106 -0.11 -10.47 -4.84
CA LEU A 106 -1.11 -9.75 -5.63
C LEU A 106 -2.22 -10.69 -6.08
N PRO A 107 -3.49 -10.27 -6.06
CA PRO A 107 -4.56 -11.03 -6.69
C PRO A 107 -4.29 -11.16 -8.19
N GLU A 108 -4.36 -12.37 -8.73
CA GLU A 108 -4.23 -12.69 -10.16
C GLU A 108 -5.60 -13.05 -10.78
N GLY A 109 -5.69 -12.99 -12.11
CA GLY A 109 -6.87 -13.41 -12.87
C GLY A 109 -8.07 -12.48 -12.70
N GLU A 110 -9.29 -13.03 -12.63
CA GLU A 110 -10.55 -12.27 -12.53
C GLU A 110 -10.59 -11.38 -11.26
N ALA A 111 -9.82 -11.76 -10.23
CA ALA A 111 -9.62 -10.99 -9.02
C ALA A 111 -8.79 -9.72 -9.22
N ALA A 112 -7.95 -9.64 -10.27
CA ALA A 112 -7.12 -8.48 -10.60
C ALA A 112 -7.89 -7.37 -11.34
N ALA A 113 -9.13 -7.62 -11.78
CA ALA A 113 -9.91 -6.64 -12.51
C ALA A 113 -10.20 -5.38 -11.65
N PRO A 114 -10.22 -4.17 -12.23
CA PRO A 114 -10.52 -2.94 -11.50
C PRO A 114 -11.87 -3.05 -10.77
N GLY A 115 -11.85 -2.95 -9.44
CA GLY A 115 -13.05 -3.09 -8.60
C GLY A 115 -13.42 -4.53 -8.21
N ALA A 116 -12.79 -5.56 -8.77
CA ALA A 116 -12.94 -6.94 -8.31
C ALA A 116 -12.31 -7.14 -6.93
N VAL A 117 -11.07 -6.66 -6.72
CA VAL A 117 -10.39 -6.67 -5.41
C VAL A 117 -11.23 -6.04 -4.29
N ALA A 118 -11.96 -4.97 -4.59
CA ALA A 118 -12.82 -4.29 -3.61
C ALA A 118 -14.07 -5.09 -3.23
N ARG A 119 -14.47 -6.05 -4.07
CA ARG A 119 -15.61 -6.96 -3.85
C ARG A 119 -15.19 -8.28 -3.23
N LEU A 120 -13.90 -8.61 -3.27
CA LEU A 120 -13.37 -9.84 -2.71
C LEU A 120 -13.23 -9.71 -1.20
N GLY A 121 -13.81 -10.67 -0.47
CA GLY A 121 -13.51 -10.85 0.94
C GLY A 121 -12.05 -11.20 1.15
N TYR A 122 -11.50 -10.91 2.33
CA TYR A 122 -10.10 -11.20 2.66
C TYR A 122 -9.71 -12.68 2.40
N ASP A 123 -10.62 -13.62 2.69
CA ASP A 123 -10.42 -15.06 2.48
C ASP A 123 -10.52 -15.50 1.00
N GLN A 124 -11.06 -14.65 0.13
CA GLN A 124 -11.07 -14.84 -1.33
C GLN A 124 -9.79 -14.24 -1.93
N LEU A 125 -9.33 -13.09 -1.42
CA LEU A 125 -8.02 -12.53 -1.78
C LEU A 125 -6.91 -13.54 -1.49
N SER A 126 -6.90 -14.17 -0.32
CA SER A 126 -5.87 -15.16 0.05
C SER A 126 -5.82 -16.40 -0.86
N ARG A 127 -6.88 -16.70 -1.62
CA ARG A 127 -6.93 -17.83 -2.57
C ARG A 127 -6.62 -17.44 -4.00
N ALA A 128 -6.87 -16.19 -4.37
CA ALA A 128 -6.65 -15.68 -5.72
C ALA A 128 -5.30 -14.99 -5.89
N VAL A 129 -4.42 -15.02 -4.88
CA VAL A 129 -3.16 -14.28 -4.90
C VAL A 129 -1.97 -15.12 -5.33
N ALA A 130 -1.08 -14.51 -6.11
CA ALA A 130 0.24 -15.05 -6.42
C ALA A 130 1.33 -14.24 -5.74
N GLN A 131 2.34 -14.95 -5.22
CA GLN A 131 3.57 -14.35 -4.73
C GLN A 131 4.52 -14.00 -5.90
N HIS A 132 4.95 -12.74 -5.95
CA HIS A 132 5.99 -12.21 -6.82
C HIS A 132 7.22 -11.85 -5.98
N SER A 133 8.42 -12.13 -6.48
CA SER A 133 9.68 -11.79 -5.81
C SER A 133 10.39 -10.68 -6.58
N ALA A 134 10.77 -9.62 -5.87
CA ALA A 134 11.60 -8.54 -6.40
C ALA A 134 12.96 -8.56 -5.70
N THR A 135 14.03 -8.60 -6.48
CA THR A 135 15.43 -8.53 -5.99
C THR A 135 16.01 -7.12 -6.05
N THR A 136 15.26 -6.17 -6.59
CA THR A 136 15.55 -4.73 -6.56
C THR A 136 14.29 -3.96 -6.18
N LYS A 137 14.47 -2.76 -5.63
CA LYS A 137 13.36 -1.88 -5.26
C LYS A 137 12.61 -1.39 -6.49
N GLU A 138 13.34 -1.11 -7.56
CA GLU A 138 12.81 -0.59 -8.82
C GLU A 138 11.85 -1.59 -9.48
N ALA A 139 12.02 -2.89 -9.22
CA ALA A 139 11.10 -3.92 -9.70
C ALA A 139 9.74 -3.95 -8.96
N LEU A 140 9.54 -3.10 -7.94
CA LEU A 140 8.26 -2.93 -7.23
C LEU A 140 7.45 -1.71 -7.71
N VAL A 141 8.02 -0.86 -8.59
CA VAL A 141 7.42 0.41 -9.05
C VAL A 141 6.72 0.24 -10.37
#